data_AF-A0A9D5SU18-F1
#
_entry.id   AF-A0A9D5SU18-F1
#
_cell.length_a   1.000
_cell.length_b   1.000
_cell.length_c   1.000
_cell.angle_alpha   90.00
_cell.angle_beta   90.00
_cell.angle_gamma   90.00
#
_symmetry.space_group_name_H-M   'P 1'
#
loop_
_entity.id
_entity.type
_entity.pdbx_description
1 polymer ?
#
loop_
_entity_poly.entity_id
_entity_poly.type
_entity_poly.pdbx_seq_one_letter_code
_entity_poly.pdbx_strand_id
1 'polypeptide(L)'
;MSTVRQHVYSLTEADWVVDVYERPCIAVPECIRPWQTSHNRSYFDFIGTVSTATFEEGNTWLLCAEDFNSDKQRAALKWDELRTIGLSAAGDEKERQRIEGFWNEYLPICMSAGTINSFCALGKNGEVVIGYEPLYEEAKVISDDFDQFVDMLAAGEVYL
;
A
#
# COMPACT_ATOMS: atom_id res chain seq x y z
N MET A 1 12.16 -17.99 11.53
CA MET A 1 12.59 -16.87 10.66
C MET A 1 11.85 -15.62 11.11
N SER A 2 12.36 -14.41 10.90
CA SER A 2 11.58 -13.19 11.17
C SER A 2 10.42 -13.08 10.18
N THR A 3 9.28 -12.51 10.60
CA THR A 3 8.06 -12.35 9.76
C THR A 3 8.40 -11.72 8.40
N VAL A 4 9.20 -10.65 8.39
CA VAL A 4 9.63 -9.99 7.14
C VAL A 4 10.40 -10.92 6.19
N ARG A 5 11.25 -11.83 6.70
CA ARG A 5 11.95 -12.80 5.84
C ARG A 5 10.98 -13.79 5.20
N GLN A 6 9.92 -14.16 5.92
CA GLN A 6 8.87 -15.01 5.36
C GLN A 6 8.12 -14.29 4.24
N HIS A 7 7.75 -13.01 4.44
CA HIS A 7 7.11 -12.20 3.41
C HIS A 7 7.95 -12.08 2.15
N VAL A 8 9.24 -11.72 2.29
CA VAL A 8 10.16 -11.62 1.15
C VAL A 8 10.22 -12.95 0.41
N TYR A 9 10.37 -14.07 1.13
CA TYR A 9 10.39 -15.40 0.53
C TYR A 9 9.09 -15.72 -0.24
N SER A 10 7.93 -15.57 0.40
CA SER A 10 6.62 -15.85 -0.22
C SER A 10 6.40 -15.02 -1.49
N LEU A 11 6.71 -13.72 -1.45
CA LEU A 11 6.57 -12.84 -2.61
C LEU A 11 7.53 -13.25 -3.74
N THR A 12 8.79 -13.57 -3.43
CA THR A 12 9.76 -14.00 -4.45
C THR A 12 9.40 -15.33 -5.10
N GLU A 13 8.80 -16.27 -4.35
CA GLU A 13 8.29 -17.53 -4.92
C GLU A 13 7.06 -17.30 -5.81
N ALA A 14 6.38 -16.18 -5.64
CA ALA A 14 5.25 -15.72 -6.45
C ALA A 14 5.67 -14.74 -7.56
N ASP A 15 6.93 -14.80 -8.00
CA ASP A 15 7.52 -13.99 -9.09
C ASP A 15 7.57 -12.48 -8.84
N TRP A 16 7.40 -12.02 -7.59
CA TRP A 16 7.68 -10.62 -7.24
C TRP A 16 9.20 -10.37 -7.24
N VAL A 17 9.59 -9.22 -7.76
CA VAL A 17 10.97 -8.70 -7.63
C VAL A 17 11.04 -7.87 -6.37
N VAL A 18 11.78 -8.36 -5.38
CA VAL A 18 11.90 -7.74 -4.04
C VAL A 18 13.36 -7.41 -3.74
N ASP A 19 13.67 -6.13 -3.55
CA ASP A 19 14.98 -5.70 -3.06
C ASP A 19 14.90 -5.30 -1.57
N VAL A 20 15.95 -5.59 -0.83
CA VAL A 20 16.09 -5.25 0.59
C VAL A 20 17.22 -4.26 0.81
N TYR A 21 17.11 -3.41 1.83
CA TYR A 21 18.18 -2.48 2.18
C TYR A 21 19.46 -3.23 2.58
N GLU A 22 20.61 -2.80 2.05
CA GLU A 22 21.93 -3.29 2.49
C GLU A 22 22.18 -3.02 3.98
N ARG A 23 21.60 -1.93 4.50
CA ARG A 23 21.55 -1.60 5.93
C ARG A 23 20.13 -1.16 6.29
N PRO A 24 19.37 -1.96 7.05
CA PRO A 24 18.02 -1.58 7.44
C PRO A 24 18.09 -0.41 8.44
N CYS A 25 17.80 0.79 7.95
CA CYS A 25 17.52 1.96 8.77
C CYS A 25 16.93 3.08 7.89
N ILE A 26 15.69 2.91 7.43
CA ILE A 26 14.92 4.06 6.96
C ILE A 26 13.99 4.49 8.09
N ALA A 27 14.11 5.76 8.48
CA ALA A 27 13.17 6.36 9.41
C ALA A 27 11.79 6.40 8.76
N VAL A 28 10.76 5.99 9.51
CA VAL A 28 9.38 6.07 9.04
C VAL A 28 9.06 7.52 8.63
N PRO A 29 8.66 7.75 7.37
CA PRO A 29 8.28 9.08 6.88
C PRO A 29 7.21 9.72 7.75
N GLU A 30 7.33 11.02 8.04
CA GLU A 30 6.42 11.71 8.97
C GLU A 30 4.96 11.67 8.49
N CYS A 31 4.74 11.72 7.18
CA CYS A 31 3.41 11.71 6.55
C CYS A 31 2.60 10.45 6.87
N ILE A 32 3.24 9.31 7.14
CA ILE A 32 2.56 8.04 7.42
C ILE A 32 2.55 7.64 8.89
N ARG A 33 3.11 8.47 9.78
CA ARG A 33 3.12 8.22 11.23
C ARG A 33 1.73 7.97 11.84
N PRO A 34 0.63 8.61 11.39
CA PRO A 34 -0.70 8.33 11.96
C PRO A 34 -1.15 6.86 11.84
N TRP A 35 -0.58 6.10 10.90
CA TRP A 35 -0.88 4.67 10.69
C TRP A 35 0.10 3.74 11.42
N GLN A 36 1.14 4.26 12.07
CA GLN A 36 2.13 3.45 12.81
C GLN A 36 1.59 2.97 14.16
N THR A 37 0.54 2.15 14.11
CA THR A 37 -0.12 1.54 15.27
C THR A 37 0.49 0.18 15.61
N SER A 38 0.09 -0.42 16.73
CA SER A 38 0.50 -1.80 17.06
C SER A 38 -0.04 -2.83 16.08
N HIS A 39 -1.23 -2.60 15.51
CA HIS A 39 -1.85 -3.47 14.50
C HIS A 39 -1.05 -3.48 13.20
N ASN A 40 -0.45 -2.34 12.84
CA ASN A 40 0.27 -2.19 11.58
C ASN A 40 1.77 -2.52 11.67
N ARG A 41 2.25 -3.03 12.81
CA ARG A 41 3.67 -3.27 13.06
C ARG A 41 4.34 -4.05 11.93
N SER A 42 3.69 -5.08 11.42
CA SER A 42 4.29 -5.92 10.37
C SER A 42 4.57 -5.16 9.08
N TYR A 43 3.65 -4.29 8.65
CA TYR A 43 3.87 -3.42 7.50
C TYR A 43 5.04 -2.46 7.73
N PHE A 44 5.14 -1.86 8.92
CA PHE A 44 6.25 -0.94 9.23
C PHE A 44 7.60 -1.66 9.36
N ASP A 45 7.63 -2.89 9.88
CA ASP A 45 8.83 -3.74 9.90
C ASP A 45 9.23 -4.15 8.47
N PHE A 46 8.24 -4.42 7.61
CA PHE A 46 8.44 -4.73 6.19
C PHE A 46 9.09 -3.56 5.45
N ILE A 47 8.51 -2.36 5.48
CA ILE A 47 9.07 -1.18 4.76
C ILE A 47 10.36 -0.63 5.40
N GLY A 48 10.69 -1.04 6.62
CA GLY A 48 11.99 -0.77 7.24
C GLY A 48 13.11 -1.68 6.72
N THR A 49 12.75 -2.77 6.03
CA THR A 49 13.68 -3.80 5.54
C THR A 49 13.70 -3.87 4.01
N VAL A 50 12.53 -3.79 3.38
CA VAL A 50 12.31 -3.91 1.94
C VAL A 50 12.38 -2.52 1.32
N SER A 51 13.18 -2.37 0.26
CA SER A 51 13.36 -1.11 -0.45
C SER A 51 12.43 -0.96 -1.65
N THR A 52 12.10 -2.08 -2.30
CA THR A 52 11.23 -2.16 -3.48
C THR A 52 10.60 -3.55 -3.50
N ALA A 53 9.34 -3.62 -3.94
CA ALA A 53 8.66 -4.87 -4.21
C ALA A 53 7.68 -4.66 -5.36
N THR A 54 7.96 -5.26 -6.51
CA THR A 54 7.21 -5.06 -7.76
C THR A 54 6.82 -6.38 -8.41
N PHE A 55 5.75 -6.35 -9.19
CA PHE A 55 5.22 -7.48 -9.94
C PHE A 55 4.79 -7.02 -11.35
N GLU A 56 4.62 -7.95 -12.28
CA GLU A 56 4.23 -7.69 -13.68
C GLU A 56 5.02 -6.55 -14.35
N GLU A 57 6.35 -6.70 -14.40
CA GLU A 57 7.26 -5.71 -14.99
C GLU A 57 7.15 -4.30 -14.36
N GLY A 58 6.64 -4.20 -13.12
CA GLY A 58 6.49 -2.94 -12.39
C GLY A 58 5.10 -2.32 -12.49
N ASN A 59 4.12 -2.99 -13.11
CA ASN A 59 2.74 -2.50 -13.15
C ASN A 59 2.05 -2.58 -11.80
N THR A 60 2.44 -3.53 -10.94
CA THR A 60 1.96 -3.65 -9.56
C THR A 60 3.14 -3.48 -8.59
N TRP A 61 2.96 -2.71 -7.53
CA TRP A 61 4.01 -2.51 -6.52
C TRP A 61 3.44 -2.31 -5.12
N LEU A 62 4.20 -2.79 -4.12
CA LEU A 62 3.99 -2.45 -2.71
C LEU A 62 4.71 -1.14 -2.40
N LEU A 63 4.02 -0.22 -1.71
CA LEU A 63 4.63 1.05 -1.29
C LEU A 63 5.61 0.81 -0.15
N CYS A 64 6.87 1.11 -0.42
CA CYS A 64 7.97 1.06 0.55
C CYS A 64 8.28 2.45 1.09
N ALA A 65 9.18 2.54 2.09
CA ALA A 65 9.39 3.78 2.83
C ALA A 65 9.83 4.97 1.95
N GLU A 66 10.51 4.73 0.82
CA GLU A 66 10.91 5.80 -0.08
C GLU A 66 9.78 6.35 -0.94
N ASP A 67 8.70 5.59 -1.18
CA ASP A 67 7.56 6.01 -2.01
C ASP A 67 6.71 7.10 -1.33
N PHE A 68 6.81 7.21 0.00
CA PHE A 68 6.16 8.27 0.78
C PHE A 68 6.96 9.56 0.86
N ASN A 69 8.19 9.59 0.33
CA ASN A 69 9.00 10.80 0.25
C ASN A 69 8.76 11.51 -1.09
N SER A 70 8.19 12.72 -1.03
CA SER A 70 7.78 13.52 -2.20
C SER A 70 8.91 13.82 -3.21
N ASP A 71 10.16 13.80 -2.74
CA ASP A 71 11.33 14.20 -3.54
C ASP A 71 11.97 13.03 -4.30
N LYS A 72 11.51 11.80 -4.06
CA LYS A 72 12.08 10.56 -4.61
C LYS A 72 11.01 9.74 -5.32
N GLN A 73 10.39 10.32 -6.34
CA GLN A 73 9.34 9.63 -7.10
C GLN A 73 9.94 8.48 -7.93
N ARG A 74 9.80 7.25 -7.45
CA ARG A 74 10.20 6.01 -8.16
C ARG A 74 9.03 5.37 -8.91
N ALA A 75 7.84 5.44 -8.31
CA ALA A 75 6.63 4.84 -8.85
C ALA A 75 5.92 5.73 -9.87
N ALA A 76 5.08 5.09 -10.71
CA ALA A 76 4.26 5.75 -11.72
C ALA A 76 3.21 6.70 -11.11
N LEU A 77 2.76 6.43 -9.88
CA LEU A 77 1.79 7.23 -9.13
C LEU A 77 2.36 7.62 -7.76
N LYS A 78 2.06 8.83 -7.31
CA LYS A 78 2.36 9.23 -5.92
C LYS A 78 1.45 8.48 -4.95
N TRP A 79 1.94 8.26 -3.75
CA TRP A 79 1.19 7.56 -2.70
C TRP A 79 -0.17 8.23 -2.38
N ASP A 80 -0.28 9.55 -2.51
CA ASP A 80 -1.49 10.34 -2.25
C ASP A 80 -2.22 10.80 -3.53
N GLU A 81 -1.83 10.29 -4.71
CA GLU A 81 -2.41 10.71 -5.98
C GLU A 81 -3.90 10.35 -6.07
N LEU A 82 -4.28 9.15 -5.59
CA LEU A 82 -5.67 8.68 -5.63
C LEU A 82 -6.60 9.59 -4.80
N ARG A 83 -6.13 10.07 -3.65
CA ARG A 83 -6.82 11.08 -2.85
C ARG A 83 -7.00 12.37 -3.64
N THR A 84 -5.95 12.83 -4.31
CA THR A 84 -5.98 14.08 -5.10
C THR A 84 -6.98 13.99 -6.26
N ILE A 85 -7.02 12.84 -6.94
CA ILE A 85 -7.98 12.55 -8.01
C ILE A 85 -9.41 12.59 -7.44
N GLY A 86 -9.68 11.86 -6.35
CA GLY A 86 -11.00 11.82 -5.71
C GLY A 86 -11.47 13.21 -5.30
N LEU A 87 -10.64 13.99 -4.61
CA LEU A 87 -10.98 15.35 -4.18
C LEU A 87 -11.25 16.29 -5.35
N SER A 88 -10.56 16.11 -6.47
CA SER A 88 -10.76 16.93 -7.68
C SER A 88 -12.06 16.57 -8.42
N ALA A 89 -12.52 15.32 -8.27
CA ALA A 89 -13.76 14.83 -8.86
C ALA A 89 -14.99 15.09 -7.98
N ALA A 90 -14.82 15.44 -6.70
CA ALA A 90 -15.90 15.66 -5.77
C ALA A 90 -16.88 16.75 -6.25
N GLY A 91 -18.16 16.40 -6.35
CA GLY A 91 -19.22 17.30 -6.81
C GLY A 91 -19.74 18.26 -5.75
N ASP A 92 -19.59 17.90 -4.47
CA ASP A 92 -20.00 18.72 -3.33
C ASP A 92 -19.12 18.53 -2.09
N GLU A 93 -19.34 19.37 -1.08
CA GLU A 93 -18.58 19.35 0.17
C GLU A 93 -18.80 18.07 1.00
N LYS A 94 -19.97 17.43 0.87
CA LYS A 94 -20.27 16.18 1.59
C LYS A 94 -19.44 15.03 1.02
N GLU A 95 -19.35 14.96 -0.31
CA GLU A 95 -18.51 14.00 -1.01
C GLU A 95 -17.03 14.23 -0.69
N ARG A 96 -16.58 15.49 -0.71
CA ARG A 96 -15.22 15.86 -0.31
C ARG A 96 -14.89 15.37 1.11
N GLN A 97 -15.77 15.60 2.08
CA GLN A 97 -15.59 15.14 3.45
C GLN A 97 -15.57 13.61 3.57
N ARG A 98 -16.37 12.90 2.77
CA ARG A 98 -16.32 11.43 2.70
C ARG A 98 -14.95 10.94 2.22
N ILE A 99 -14.43 11.58 1.16
CA ILE A 99 -13.12 11.25 0.58
C ILE A 99 -12.00 11.54 1.57
N GLU A 100 -11.99 12.73 2.20
CA GLU A 100 -11.02 13.04 3.25
C GLU A 100 -11.12 12.07 4.43
N GLY A 101 -12.34 11.70 4.84
CA GLY A 101 -12.58 10.72 5.91
C GLY A 101 -11.98 9.35 5.59
N PHE A 102 -12.16 8.86 4.37
CA PHE A 102 -11.58 7.59 3.91
C PHE A 102 -10.04 7.64 3.95
N TRP A 103 -9.43 8.64 3.32
CA TRP A 103 -7.97 8.74 3.24
C TRP A 103 -7.29 9.19 4.55
N ASN A 104 -8.05 9.66 5.53
CA ASN A 104 -7.55 9.86 6.89
C ASN A 104 -7.51 8.54 7.68
N GLU A 105 -8.25 7.51 7.24
CA GLU A 105 -8.31 6.21 7.89
C GLU A 105 -7.44 5.16 7.21
N TYR A 106 -7.37 5.19 5.87
CA TYR A 106 -6.66 4.20 5.07
C TYR A 106 -5.41 4.76 4.40
N LEU A 107 -4.29 4.04 4.55
CA LEU A 107 -3.00 4.34 3.92
C LEU A 107 -2.77 3.41 2.72
N PRO A 108 -2.60 3.92 1.49
CA PRO A 108 -2.17 3.09 0.37
C PRO A 108 -0.89 2.31 0.66
N ILE A 109 -0.94 0.99 0.47
CA ILE A 109 0.19 0.08 0.67
C ILE A 109 0.51 -0.76 -0.57
N CYS A 110 -0.40 -0.84 -1.54
CA CYS A 110 -0.19 -1.47 -2.84
C CYS A 110 -0.93 -0.69 -3.92
N MET A 111 -0.35 -0.59 -5.11
CA MET A 111 -0.96 0.04 -6.28
C MET A 111 -0.70 -0.80 -7.52
N SER A 112 -1.66 -0.76 -8.45
CA SER A 112 -1.53 -1.36 -9.78
C SER A 112 -2.03 -0.38 -10.84
N ALA A 113 -1.22 -0.22 -11.88
CA ALA A 113 -1.49 0.57 -13.06
C ALA A 113 -1.76 -0.34 -14.27
N GLY A 114 -2.79 -1.19 -14.14
CA GLY A 114 -3.24 -2.12 -15.17
C GLY A 114 -4.29 -1.53 -16.12
N THR A 115 -5.14 -2.41 -16.67
CA THR A 115 -6.29 -1.98 -17.48
C THR A 115 -7.34 -1.20 -16.68
N ILE A 116 -7.42 -1.45 -15.39
CA ILE A 116 -8.21 -0.72 -14.40
C ILE A 116 -7.25 -0.40 -13.27
N ASN A 117 -7.09 0.88 -12.95
CA ASN A 117 -6.25 1.26 -11.82
C ASN A 117 -6.88 0.77 -10.51
N SER A 118 -6.06 0.13 -9.69
CA SER A 118 -6.49 -0.47 -8.42
C SER A 118 -5.47 -0.19 -7.32
N PHE A 119 -5.91 -0.30 -6.06
CA PHE A 119 -5.03 -0.16 -4.91
C PHE A 119 -5.49 -1.04 -3.75
N CYS A 120 -4.55 -1.36 -2.86
CA CYS A 120 -4.85 -1.81 -1.52
C CYS A 120 -4.38 -0.79 -0.49
N ALA A 121 -5.17 -0.58 0.56
CA ALA A 121 -4.84 0.34 1.64
C ALA A 121 -5.04 -0.28 3.02
N LEU A 122 -4.13 0.05 3.93
CA LEU A 122 -4.08 -0.40 5.31
C LEU A 122 -4.86 0.55 6.22
N GLY A 123 -5.86 0.04 6.92
CA GLY A 123 -6.59 0.74 7.96
C GLY A 123 -5.76 0.89 9.24
N LYS A 124 -6.18 1.75 10.17
CA LYS A 124 -5.45 1.93 11.43
C LYS A 124 -5.59 0.74 12.38
N ASN A 125 -6.62 -0.10 12.19
CA ASN A 125 -6.87 -1.28 13.00
C ASN A 125 -6.29 -2.57 12.38
N GLY A 126 -5.59 -2.47 11.25
CA GLY A 126 -4.89 -3.58 10.61
C GLY A 126 -5.53 -4.06 9.31
N GLU A 127 -6.84 -3.85 9.14
CA GLU A 127 -7.57 -4.35 7.98
C GLU A 127 -7.03 -3.78 6.67
N VAL A 128 -7.00 -4.61 5.62
CA VAL A 128 -6.65 -4.15 4.28
C VAL A 128 -7.89 -4.10 3.42
N VAL A 129 -8.08 -2.97 2.76
CA VAL A 129 -9.15 -2.76 1.79
C VAL A 129 -8.60 -2.72 0.37
N ILE A 130 -9.41 -3.15 -0.59
CA ILE A 130 -9.15 -2.99 -2.03
C ILE A 130 -10.14 -2.01 -2.65
N GLY A 131 -9.65 -1.11 -3.49
CA GLY A 131 -10.47 -0.16 -4.24
C GLY A 131 -10.04 -0.05 -5.70
N TYR A 132 -10.94 0.45 -6.53
CA TYR A 132 -10.78 0.53 -7.98
C TYR A 132 -11.28 1.87 -8.50
N GLU A 133 -10.74 2.32 -9.64
CA GLU A 133 -11.37 3.40 -10.38
C GLU A 133 -12.80 3.04 -10.84
N PRO A 134 -13.70 4.03 -11.01
CA PRO A 134 -13.52 5.46 -10.72
C PRO A 134 -13.85 5.85 -9.27
N LEU A 135 -14.31 4.91 -8.44
CA LEU A 135 -14.78 5.17 -7.06
C LEU A 135 -13.87 4.46 -6.06
N TYR A 136 -12.67 5.00 -5.88
CA TYR A 136 -11.64 4.42 -5.01
C TYR A 136 -12.11 4.21 -3.56
N GLU A 137 -12.92 5.14 -3.04
CA GLU A 137 -13.38 5.14 -1.64
C GLU A 137 -14.59 4.21 -1.40
N GLU A 138 -15.09 3.50 -2.42
CA GLU A 138 -16.03 2.37 -2.26
C GLU A 138 -15.27 1.05 -2.08
N ALA A 139 -14.21 1.09 -1.28
CA ALA A 139 -13.30 -0.03 -1.05
C ALA A 139 -13.94 -1.15 -0.22
N LYS A 140 -13.45 -2.38 -0.42
CA LYS A 140 -13.90 -3.59 0.28
C LYS A 140 -12.77 -4.17 1.12
N VAL A 141 -13.07 -4.58 2.34
CA VAL A 141 -12.12 -5.32 3.19
C VAL A 141 -11.80 -6.67 2.53
N ILE A 142 -10.52 -6.99 2.40
CA ILE A 142 -10.01 -8.25 1.84
C ILE A 142 -9.18 -9.06 2.83
N SER A 143 -8.58 -8.43 3.85
CA SER A 143 -7.86 -9.11 4.92
C SER A 143 -8.00 -8.36 6.24
N ASP A 144 -7.79 -9.08 7.34
CA ASP A 144 -7.83 -8.55 8.70
C ASP A 144 -6.51 -7.89 9.12
N ASP A 145 -5.40 -8.26 8.46
CA ASP A 145 -4.07 -7.70 8.71
C ASP A 145 -3.16 -7.74 7.47
N PHE A 146 -1.97 -7.14 7.62
CA PHE A 146 -0.94 -7.08 6.58
C PHE A 146 -0.28 -8.44 6.28
N ASP A 147 -0.14 -9.32 7.27
CA ASP A 147 0.50 -10.63 7.09
C ASP A 147 -0.37 -11.49 6.17
N GLN A 148 -1.67 -11.56 6.47
CA GLN A 148 -2.67 -12.21 5.64
C GLN A 148 -2.72 -11.60 4.24
N PHE A 149 -2.62 -10.27 4.11
CA PHE A 149 -2.59 -9.62 2.81
C PHE A 149 -1.39 -10.07 1.95
N VAL A 150 -0.19 -10.17 2.54
CA VAL A 150 1.00 -10.67 1.83
C VAL A 150 0.82 -12.13 1.39
N ASP A 151 0.24 -12.97 2.25
CA ASP A 151 -0.06 -14.36 1.90
C ASP A 151 -1.04 -14.44 0.71
N MET A 152 -2.08 -13.59 0.70
CA MET A 152 -3.03 -13.51 -0.41
C MET A 152 -2.37 -13.01 -1.71
N LEU A 153 -1.47 -12.02 -1.63
CA LEU A 153 -0.70 -11.56 -2.80
C LEU A 153 0.16 -12.69 -3.37
N ALA A 154 0.89 -13.40 -2.52
CA ALA A 154 1.74 -14.51 -2.92
C ALA A 154 0.93 -15.70 -3.49
N ALA A 155 -0.31 -15.89 -3.02
CA ALA A 155 -1.22 -16.90 -3.55
C ALA A 155 -1.93 -16.47 -4.85
N GLY A 156 -1.79 -15.21 -5.28
CA GLY A 156 -2.52 -14.67 -6.44
C GLY A 156 -4.02 -14.49 -6.19
N GLU A 157 -4.42 -14.30 -4.93
CA GLU A 157 -5.83 -14.17 -4.50
C GLU A 157 -6.33 -12.71 -4.49
N VAL A 158 -5.43 -11.75 -4.73
CA VAL A 158 -5.75 -10.33 -4.84
C VAL A 158 -5.73 -9.94 -6.31
N TYR A 159 -6.87 -9.46 -6.82
CA TYR A 159 -7.00 -9.01 -8.21
C TYR A 159 -6.70 -7.51 -8.31
N LEU A 160 -5.46 -7.20 -8.71
CA LEU A 160 -4.92 -5.86 -8.91
C LEU A 160 -4.77 -5.51 -10.39
#